data_AF-A0A930RWQ7-F1
#
_entry.id   AF-A0A930RWQ7-F1
#
_cell.length_a   1.000
_cell.length_b   1.000
_cell.length_c   1.000
_cell.angle_alpha   90.00
_cell.angle_beta   90.00
_cell.angle_gamma   90.00
#
_symmetry.space_group_name_H-M   'P 1'
#
loop_
_entity.id
_entity.type
_entity.pdbx_description
1 polymer ?
#
loop_
_entity_poly.entity_id
_entity_poly.type
_entity_poly.pdbx_seq_one_letter_code
_entity_poly.pdbx_strand_id
1 'polypeptide(L)'
;LYGELKEFFPDNAVEYFVSYYDYYQPEAYVPASDTYIEKESSVNDEIDKLRHSATSALLERRDVIVVASVSSMYGLVNPEDYRDHVLSLREGMEIERDDLLRRLVEMQFERNDYDFRRGTFRVRGDVVEIFLPGNDATAFRIEFFGDEIEAIKEVDVLTGEIKATVEHVPIFPATHFVANEDQISRAVATIKEELAERLKELRDNHQLLEAQRLEQRTNYDIEMLLEMGYCNGIENYSRHMDGRRPGQPPYTLLDFFPKDSLFVVDESHITMSQIRGMYNGDRARKEQLIQYGFRLPSALDNRPLRFEEFEERVPQIIYISATPGPYELSHTPTVTEQIIRPTGLLDPPVEVRPIKGQIDDLISEINLRVERNERVFITTLTKKMSEDLTDYLEEVGIKVKYLHSDIKTL
;
A
#
# COMPACT_ATOMS: atom_id res chain seq x y z
N LEU A 1 -1.63 7.07 -15.64
CA LEU A 1 -1.28 5.62 -15.65
C LEU A 1 -2.47 4.68 -15.46
N TYR A 2 -3.02 4.47 -14.24
CA TYR A 2 -4.10 3.48 -14.02
C TYR A 2 -5.32 3.71 -14.92
N GLY A 3 -5.85 4.94 -14.97
CA GLY A 3 -6.97 5.28 -15.86
C GLY A 3 -6.65 5.09 -17.34
N GLU A 4 -5.48 5.55 -17.80
CA GLU A 4 -5.04 5.37 -19.20
C GLU A 4 -4.92 3.89 -19.57
N LEU A 5 -4.33 3.06 -18.70
CA LEU A 5 -4.18 1.63 -18.95
C LEU A 5 -5.53 0.91 -18.95
N LYS A 6 -6.49 1.33 -18.12
CA LYS A 6 -7.88 0.85 -18.19
C LYS A 6 -8.53 1.15 -19.54
N GLU A 7 -8.27 2.32 -20.12
CA GLU A 7 -8.76 2.66 -21.47
C GLU A 7 -8.06 1.83 -22.57
N PHE A 8 -6.76 1.56 -22.44
CA PHE A 8 -6.02 0.75 -23.41
C PHE A 8 -6.35 -0.75 -23.35
N PHE A 9 -6.66 -1.26 -22.16
CA PHE A 9 -6.89 -2.70 -21.91
C PHE A 9 -8.24 -2.94 -21.20
N PRO A 10 -9.38 -2.63 -21.86
CA PRO A 10 -10.69 -2.67 -21.22
C PRO A 10 -11.15 -4.08 -20.83
N ASP A 11 -10.64 -5.11 -21.51
CA ASP A 11 -11.01 -6.52 -21.29
C ASP A 11 -10.03 -7.27 -20.37
N ASN A 12 -8.95 -6.62 -19.92
CA ASN A 12 -7.92 -7.20 -19.06
C ASN A 12 -8.03 -6.68 -17.62
N ALA A 13 -7.41 -7.38 -16.68
CA ALA A 13 -7.40 -6.95 -15.28
C ALA A 13 -6.36 -5.84 -15.05
N VAL A 14 -6.79 -4.59 -15.20
CA VAL A 14 -5.99 -3.42 -14.82
C VAL A 14 -6.33 -3.04 -13.39
N GLU A 15 -5.34 -3.17 -12.51
CA GLU A 15 -5.48 -3.13 -11.05
C GLU A 15 -4.64 -2.01 -10.43
N TYR A 16 -4.98 -1.62 -9.20
CA TYR A 16 -4.36 -0.50 -8.50
C TYR A 16 -3.87 -0.91 -7.10
N PHE A 17 -2.60 -0.67 -6.80
CA PHE A 17 -2.00 -1.10 -5.54
C PHE A 17 -1.13 0.00 -4.89
N VAL A 18 -1.75 0.81 -4.05
CA VAL A 18 -1.08 1.88 -3.30
C VAL A 18 -1.33 1.77 -1.80
N SER A 19 -0.74 2.64 -1.00
CA SER A 19 -1.06 2.70 0.44
C SER A 19 -2.55 2.99 0.60
N TYR A 20 -3.21 2.15 1.41
CA TYR A 20 -4.63 2.28 1.76
C TYR A 20 -4.84 3.21 2.97
N TYR A 21 -3.80 3.89 3.43
CA TYR A 21 -3.92 4.91 4.47
C TYR A 21 -4.09 6.30 3.86
N ASP A 22 -5.20 6.96 4.15
CA ASP A 22 -5.40 8.40 3.87
C ASP A 22 -4.50 9.26 4.77
N TYR A 23 -4.32 8.80 6.00
CA TYR A 23 -3.41 9.39 6.98
C TYR A 23 -2.65 8.27 7.68
N TYR A 24 -1.33 8.44 7.81
CA TYR A 24 -0.48 7.49 8.50
C TYR A 24 0.64 8.20 9.25
N GLN A 25 0.60 8.10 10.57
CA GLN A 25 1.69 8.48 11.47
C GLN A 25 2.32 7.20 12.03
N PRO A 26 3.58 6.91 11.70
CA PRO A 26 4.25 5.74 12.24
C PRO A 26 4.54 5.91 13.73
N GLU A 27 4.59 4.79 14.45
CA GLU A 27 5.21 4.73 15.77
C GLU A 27 6.67 5.18 15.69
N ALA A 28 7.05 6.11 16.56
CA ALA A 28 8.41 6.64 16.63
C ALA A 28 8.76 7.10 18.05
N TYR A 29 10.05 7.21 18.32
CA TYR A 29 10.57 7.81 19.53
C TYR A 29 11.64 8.83 19.17
N VAL A 30 11.54 10.03 19.74
CA VAL A 30 12.47 11.14 19.51
C VAL A 30 13.30 11.35 20.78
N PRO A 31 14.56 10.86 20.82
CA PRO A 31 15.37 10.90 22.04
C PRO A 31 15.69 12.31 22.52
N ALA A 32 15.86 13.26 21.60
CA ALA A 32 16.23 14.64 21.93
C ALA A 32 15.16 15.36 22.78
N SER A 33 13.90 14.94 22.68
CA SER A 33 12.76 15.51 23.40
C SER A 33 12.08 14.53 24.35
N ASP A 34 12.63 13.31 24.53
CA ASP A 34 12.01 12.21 25.28
C ASP A 34 10.52 12.02 24.92
N THR A 35 10.22 12.07 23.62
CA THR A 35 8.85 12.07 23.11
C THR A 35 8.55 10.76 22.39
N TYR A 36 7.58 10.02 22.91
CA TYR A 36 7.00 8.87 22.23
C TYR A 36 5.81 9.32 21.39
N ILE A 37 5.81 8.90 20.12
CA ILE A 37 4.78 9.21 19.14
C ILE A 37 4.02 7.92 18.88
N GLU A 38 2.74 7.91 19.24
CA GLU A 38 1.84 6.80 18.98
C GLU A 38 1.53 6.65 17.49
N LYS A 39 1.30 5.40 17.07
CA LYS A 39 0.80 5.09 15.74
C LYS A 39 -0.63 5.60 15.63
N GLU A 40 -0.89 6.40 14.61
CA GLU A 40 -2.24 6.86 14.27
C GLU A 40 -2.43 6.69 12.76
N SER A 41 -3.58 6.14 12.36
CA SER A 41 -3.84 5.88 10.95
C SER A 41 -5.32 5.91 10.62
N SER A 42 -5.65 6.40 9.44
CA SER A 42 -6.99 6.34 8.84
C SER A 42 -6.90 5.52 7.57
N VAL A 43 -7.78 4.51 7.45
CA VAL A 43 -7.85 3.61 6.30
C VAL A 43 -8.89 4.12 5.30
N ASN A 44 -8.57 3.97 4.02
CA ASN A 44 -9.46 4.19 2.90
C ASN A 44 -9.95 2.84 2.36
N ASP A 45 -11.23 2.55 2.60
CA ASP A 45 -11.84 1.27 2.26
C ASP A 45 -11.87 1.01 0.74
N GLU A 46 -11.97 2.05 -0.10
CA GLU A 46 -11.95 1.88 -1.56
C GLU A 46 -10.56 1.43 -2.05
N ILE A 47 -9.50 2.02 -1.52
CA ILE A 47 -8.13 1.61 -1.86
C ILE A 47 -7.84 0.21 -1.33
N ASP A 48 -8.33 -0.15 -0.15
CA ASP A 48 -8.17 -1.49 0.39
C ASP A 48 -8.87 -2.56 -0.48
N LYS A 49 -10.11 -2.27 -0.94
CA LYS A 49 -10.81 -3.10 -1.94
C LYS A 49 -9.99 -3.28 -3.22
N LEU A 50 -9.41 -2.20 -3.76
CA LEU A 50 -8.56 -2.26 -4.96
C LEU A 50 -7.29 -3.09 -4.74
N ARG A 51 -6.66 -3.01 -3.56
CA ARG A 51 -5.49 -3.84 -3.22
C ARG A 51 -5.83 -5.33 -3.21
N HIS A 52 -6.98 -5.68 -2.64
CA HIS A 52 -7.46 -7.05 -2.63
C HIS A 52 -7.84 -7.56 -4.02
N SER A 53 -8.43 -6.71 -4.87
CA SER A 53 -8.65 -7.03 -6.28
C SER A 53 -7.32 -7.33 -6.97
N ALA A 54 -6.29 -6.50 -6.77
CA ALA A 54 -4.98 -6.70 -7.37
C ALA A 54 -4.32 -8.04 -6.97
N THR A 55 -4.28 -8.36 -5.67
CA THR A 55 -3.68 -9.62 -5.20
C THR A 55 -4.48 -10.84 -5.67
N SER A 56 -5.81 -10.75 -5.73
CA SER A 56 -6.67 -11.83 -6.21
C SER A 56 -6.49 -12.05 -7.71
N ALA A 57 -6.49 -10.97 -8.51
CA ALA A 57 -6.32 -11.04 -9.96
C ALA A 57 -5.03 -11.76 -10.35
N LEU A 58 -3.91 -11.46 -9.66
CA LEU A 58 -2.62 -12.11 -9.89
C LEU A 58 -2.62 -13.63 -9.65
N LEU A 59 -3.53 -14.14 -8.81
CA LEU A 59 -3.66 -15.56 -8.51
C LEU A 59 -4.67 -16.26 -9.43
N GLU A 60 -5.62 -15.52 -9.99
CA GLU A 60 -6.74 -16.03 -10.78
C GLU A 60 -6.44 -16.09 -12.28
N ARG A 61 -5.75 -15.08 -12.82
CA ARG A 61 -5.53 -14.92 -14.26
C ARG A 61 -4.14 -14.38 -14.58
N ARG A 62 -3.75 -14.45 -15.85
CA ARG A 62 -2.40 -14.07 -16.31
C ARG A 62 -2.33 -12.70 -16.99
N ASP A 63 -3.44 -12.21 -17.49
CA ASP A 63 -3.54 -10.93 -18.20
C ASP A 63 -3.89 -9.81 -17.22
N VAL A 64 -2.94 -9.57 -16.31
CA VAL A 64 -3.05 -8.61 -15.20
C VAL A 64 -1.98 -7.53 -15.34
N ILE A 65 -2.38 -6.27 -15.18
CA ILE A 65 -1.49 -5.11 -15.08
C ILE A 65 -1.77 -4.43 -13.75
N VAL A 66 -0.78 -4.38 -12.86
CA VAL A 66 -0.92 -3.68 -11.57
C VAL A 66 -0.14 -2.37 -11.59
N VAL A 67 -0.83 -1.25 -11.45
CA VAL A 67 -0.21 0.06 -11.21
C VAL A 67 0.01 0.20 -9.71
N ALA A 68 1.27 0.16 -9.28
CA ALA A 68 1.62 0.14 -7.87
C ALA A 68 2.55 1.30 -7.45
N SER A 69 2.45 1.71 -6.19
CA SER A 69 3.49 2.53 -5.55
C SER A 69 4.56 1.64 -4.90
N VAL A 70 5.52 2.24 -4.19
CA VAL A 70 6.48 1.51 -3.33
C VAL A 70 5.81 0.65 -2.25
N SER A 71 4.48 0.78 -2.05
CA SER A 71 3.68 -0.15 -1.23
C SER A 71 3.80 -1.60 -1.70
N SER A 72 4.10 -1.84 -2.97
CA SER A 72 4.37 -3.18 -3.53
C SER A 72 5.55 -3.91 -2.86
N MET A 73 6.47 -3.19 -2.20
CA MET A 73 7.63 -3.74 -1.50
C MET A 73 7.40 -3.92 0.01
N TYR A 74 6.23 -3.58 0.52
CA TYR A 74 5.89 -3.73 1.93
C TYR A 74 5.31 -5.11 2.21
N GLY A 75 5.48 -5.55 3.46
CA GLY A 75 5.02 -6.84 3.94
C GLY A 75 3.54 -7.10 3.65
N LEU A 76 3.27 -8.24 3.05
CA LEU A 76 1.96 -8.83 2.83
C LEU A 76 1.93 -10.25 3.41
N VAL A 77 0.73 -10.81 3.47
CA VAL A 77 0.52 -12.23 3.74
C VAL A 77 1.17 -13.08 2.64
N ASN A 78 1.57 -14.28 3.02
CA ASN A 78 2.06 -15.30 2.10
C ASN A 78 1.04 -15.54 0.95
N PRO A 79 1.46 -15.49 -0.32
CA PRO A 79 0.58 -15.73 -1.47
C PRO A 79 -0.08 -17.11 -1.47
N GLU A 80 0.60 -18.15 -0.99
CA GLU A 80 0.05 -19.51 -0.90
C GLU A 80 -1.08 -19.56 0.13
N ASP A 81 -0.85 -19.01 1.33
CA ASP A 81 -1.88 -18.92 2.37
C ASP A 81 -3.05 -18.05 1.90
N TYR A 82 -2.80 -16.95 1.18
CA TYR A 82 -3.86 -16.11 0.63
C TYR A 82 -4.73 -16.87 -0.37
N ARG A 83 -4.11 -17.61 -1.31
CA ARG A 83 -4.83 -18.42 -2.31
C ARG A 83 -5.73 -19.47 -1.66
N ASP A 84 -5.24 -20.11 -0.60
CA ASP A 84 -5.94 -21.22 0.04
C ASP A 84 -7.11 -20.74 0.91
N HIS A 85 -7.07 -19.51 1.44
CA HIS A 85 -8.03 -19.02 2.43
C HIS A 85 -8.99 -17.94 1.93
N VAL A 86 -8.71 -17.29 0.79
CA VAL A 86 -9.58 -16.23 0.24
C VAL A 86 -10.37 -16.75 -0.95
N LEU A 87 -11.70 -16.59 -0.90
CA LEU A 87 -12.57 -16.81 -2.05
C LEU A 87 -12.89 -15.46 -2.67
N SER A 88 -12.38 -15.23 -3.86
CA SER A 88 -12.63 -14.00 -4.61
C SER A 88 -13.75 -14.22 -5.63
N LEU A 89 -14.73 -13.31 -5.64
CA LEU A 89 -15.88 -13.34 -6.52
C LEU A 89 -15.87 -12.08 -7.40
N ARG A 90 -16.15 -12.26 -8.70
CA ARG A 90 -16.20 -11.17 -9.69
C ARG A 90 -17.45 -11.26 -10.54
N GLU A 91 -17.92 -10.12 -11.02
CA GLU A 91 -18.91 -10.09 -12.09
C GLU A 91 -18.36 -10.80 -13.34
N GLY A 92 -19.19 -11.62 -13.99
CA GLY A 92 -18.82 -12.46 -15.13
C GLY A 92 -18.03 -13.74 -14.80
N MET A 93 -17.81 -14.05 -13.52
CA MET A 93 -17.14 -15.28 -13.11
C MET A 93 -18.04 -16.51 -13.35
N GLU A 94 -17.52 -17.52 -14.04
CA GLU A 94 -18.17 -18.83 -14.20
C GLU A 94 -17.92 -19.69 -12.95
N ILE A 95 -18.96 -19.87 -12.14
CA ILE A 95 -18.98 -20.68 -10.91
C ILE A 95 -20.40 -21.19 -10.66
N GLU A 96 -20.56 -22.50 -10.48
CA GLU A 96 -21.86 -23.05 -10.10
C GLU A 96 -22.25 -22.53 -8.71
N ARG A 97 -23.53 -22.15 -8.54
CA ARG A 97 -24.02 -21.65 -7.25
C ARG A 97 -23.74 -22.62 -6.11
N ASP A 98 -23.94 -23.92 -6.32
CA ASP A 98 -23.75 -24.93 -5.29
C ASP A 98 -22.25 -25.18 -4.97
N ASP A 99 -21.33 -24.86 -5.88
CA ASP A 99 -19.90 -24.81 -5.60
C ASP A 99 -19.55 -23.62 -4.69
N LEU A 100 -20.13 -22.43 -4.96
CA LEU A 100 -20.00 -21.27 -4.06
C LEU A 100 -20.47 -21.63 -2.64
N LEU A 101 -21.63 -22.26 -2.48
CA LEU A 101 -22.15 -22.62 -1.16
C LEU A 101 -21.23 -23.58 -0.42
N ARG A 102 -20.69 -24.60 -1.12
CA ARG A 102 -19.73 -25.55 -0.54
C ARG A 102 -18.48 -24.84 -0.03
N ARG A 103 -17.92 -23.94 -0.83
CA ARG A 103 -16.72 -23.18 -0.46
C ARG A 103 -16.98 -22.23 0.71
N LEU A 104 -18.14 -21.59 0.78
CA LEU A 104 -18.53 -20.78 1.94
C LEU A 104 -18.59 -21.61 3.23
N VAL A 105 -19.09 -22.85 3.18
CA VAL A 105 -19.12 -23.77 4.33
C VAL A 105 -17.70 -24.21 4.73
N GLU A 106 -16.82 -24.51 3.76
CA GLU A 106 -15.41 -24.80 4.03
C GLU A 106 -14.72 -23.62 4.74
N MET A 107 -15.06 -22.40 4.32
CA MET A 107 -14.67 -21.14 4.94
C MET A 107 -15.43 -20.82 6.24
N GLN A 108 -16.11 -21.80 6.84
CA GLN A 108 -16.80 -21.74 8.13
C GLN A 108 -18.03 -20.82 8.18
N PHE A 109 -18.60 -20.41 7.04
CA PHE A 109 -19.87 -19.70 7.06
C PHE A 109 -21.03 -20.67 7.36
N GLU A 110 -21.98 -20.22 8.17
CA GLU A 110 -23.20 -20.96 8.43
C GLU A 110 -24.30 -20.58 7.43
N ARG A 111 -24.96 -21.56 6.82
CA ARG A 111 -26.18 -21.28 6.06
C ARG A 111 -27.32 -20.96 7.02
N ASN A 112 -27.88 -19.76 6.94
CA ASN A 112 -29.03 -19.37 7.76
C ASN A 112 -30.02 -18.48 6.99
N ASP A 113 -31.09 -19.10 6.50
CA ASP A 113 -32.11 -18.42 5.70
C ASP A 113 -33.09 -17.58 6.56
N TYR A 114 -33.16 -17.82 7.87
CA TYR A 114 -34.09 -17.18 8.80
C TYR A 114 -33.46 -16.04 9.61
N ASP A 115 -32.30 -16.31 10.22
CA ASP A 115 -31.55 -15.36 11.04
C ASP A 115 -30.25 -14.97 10.33
N PHE A 116 -30.35 -13.94 9.49
CA PHE A 116 -29.25 -13.47 8.67
C PHE A 116 -28.34 -12.53 9.47
N ARG A 117 -27.31 -13.13 10.06
CA ARG A 117 -26.32 -12.48 10.93
C ARG A 117 -24.92 -12.61 10.34
N ARG A 118 -23.95 -11.92 10.92
CA ARG A 118 -22.54 -11.98 10.50
C ARG A 118 -22.01 -13.42 10.50
N GLY A 119 -21.17 -13.74 9.51
CA GLY A 119 -20.62 -15.10 9.33
C GLY A 119 -21.64 -16.10 8.78
N THR A 120 -22.77 -15.61 8.25
CA THR A 120 -23.78 -16.46 7.61
C THR A 120 -23.98 -16.11 6.14
N PHE A 121 -24.50 -17.07 5.38
CA PHE A 121 -25.05 -16.83 4.05
C PHE A 121 -26.47 -17.37 3.94
N ARG A 122 -27.25 -16.84 3.01
CA ARG A 122 -28.60 -17.33 2.69
C ARG A 122 -28.84 -17.37 1.19
N VAL A 123 -29.80 -18.18 0.77
CA VAL A 123 -30.10 -18.39 -0.65
C VAL A 123 -31.56 -18.08 -0.94
N ARG A 124 -31.80 -17.25 -1.96
CA ARG A 124 -33.14 -16.86 -2.42
C ARG A 124 -33.22 -17.00 -3.93
N GLY A 125 -33.57 -18.20 -4.41
CA GLY A 125 -33.57 -18.50 -5.84
C GLY A 125 -32.16 -18.45 -6.41
N ASP A 126 -31.94 -17.57 -7.38
CA ASP A 126 -30.65 -17.37 -8.05
C ASP A 126 -29.78 -16.30 -7.36
N VAL A 127 -30.13 -15.95 -6.12
CA VAL A 127 -29.42 -14.95 -5.32
C VAL A 127 -28.82 -15.61 -4.10
N VAL A 128 -27.52 -15.40 -3.88
CA VAL A 128 -26.80 -15.76 -2.65
C VAL A 128 -26.43 -14.48 -1.92
N GLU A 129 -26.88 -14.30 -0.69
CA GLU A 129 -26.48 -13.17 0.15
C GLU A 129 -25.49 -13.66 1.21
N ILE A 130 -24.34 -12.98 1.31
CA ILE A 130 -23.22 -13.32 2.19
C ILE A 130 -22.99 -12.16 3.16
N PHE A 131 -23.08 -12.43 4.46
CA PHE A 131 -22.80 -11.43 5.50
C PHE A 131 -21.41 -11.67 6.09
N LEU A 132 -20.44 -10.87 5.65
CA LEU A 132 -19.05 -10.98 6.14
C LEU A 132 -18.95 -10.66 7.65
N PRO A 133 -18.09 -11.36 8.40
CA PRO A 133 -17.88 -11.10 9.83
C PRO A 133 -17.44 -9.67 10.17
N GLY A 134 -16.63 -9.05 9.29
CA GLY A 134 -16.10 -7.70 9.49
C GLY A 134 -17.07 -6.57 9.20
N ASN A 135 -18.23 -6.86 8.59
CA ASN A 135 -19.17 -5.82 8.18
C ASN A 135 -20.19 -5.52 9.27
N ASP A 136 -20.52 -4.25 9.46
CA ASP A 136 -21.44 -3.86 10.53
C ASP A 136 -22.93 -3.98 10.18
N ALA A 137 -23.32 -3.50 9.00
CA ALA A 137 -24.70 -3.46 8.56
C ALA A 137 -24.85 -3.77 7.06
N THR A 138 -23.84 -4.38 6.45
CA THR A 138 -23.79 -4.54 4.99
C THR A 138 -23.42 -5.96 4.60
N ALA A 139 -24.17 -6.52 3.65
CA ALA A 139 -23.92 -7.84 3.07
C ALA A 139 -23.68 -7.72 1.57
N PHE A 140 -23.10 -8.76 0.97
CA PHE A 140 -22.95 -8.87 -0.46
C PHE A 140 -24.02 -9.77 -1.04
N ARG A 141 -24.76 -9.25 -2.01
CA ARG A 141 -25.75 -9.98 -2.80
C ARG A 141 -25.12 -10.38 -4.12
N ILE A 142 -24.95 -11.68 -4.31
CA ILE A 142 -24.43 -12.30 -5.53
C ILE A 142 -25.63 -12.78 -6.35
N GLU A 143 -25.84 -12.18 -7.52
CA GLU A 143 -26.92 -12.54 -8.45
C GLU A 143 -26.34 -13.45 -9.54
N PHE A 144 -26.97 -14.60 -9.77
CA PHE A 144 -26.53 -15.60 -10.74
C PHE A 144 -27.44 -15.64 -11.98
N PHE A 145 -26.84 -15.89 -13.14
CA PHE A 145 -27.52 -16.28 -14.36
C PHE A 145 -26.97 -17.63 -14.83
N GLY A 146 -27.64 -18.71 -14.42
CA GLY A 146 -27.10 -20.07 -14.60
C GLY A 146 -25.87 -20.27 -13.71
N ASP A 147 -24.72 -20.53 -14.33
CA ASP A 147 -23.44 -20.75 -13.65
C ASP A 147 -22.49 -19.54 -13.76
N GLU A 148 -23.03 -18.35 -14.06
CA GLU A 148 -22.29 -17.10 -14.16
C GLU A 148 -22.79 -16.08 -13.12
N ILE A 149 -21.88 -15.35 -12.48
CA ILE A 149 -22.23 -14.22 -11.61
C ILE A 149 -22.61 -13.02 -12.49
N GLU A 150 -23.89 -12.66 -12.52
CA GLU A 150 -24.42 -11.53 -13.30
C GLU A 150 -24.12 -10.18 -12.64
N ALA A 151 -24.22 -10.11 -11.30
CA ALA A 151 -23.97 -8.87 -10.57
C ALA A 151 -23.60 -9.13 -9.11
N ILE A 152 -22.77 -8.26 -8.55
CA ILE A 152 -22.43 -8.24 -7.13
C ILE A 152 -22.86 -6.90 -6.55
N LYS A 153 -23.74 -6.93 -5.55
CA LYS A 153 -24.32 -5.72 -4.93
C LYS A 153 -24.03 -5.67 -3.44
N GLU A 154 -23.61 -4.51 -2.98
CA GLU A 154 -23.50 -4.20 -1.56
C GLU A 154 -24.87 -3.74 -1.04
N VAL A 155 -25.44 -4.44 -0.08
CA VAL A 155 -26.82 -4.23 0.40
C VAL A 155 -26.88 -3.99 1.91
N ASP A 156 -27.71 -3.06 2.34
CA ASP A 156 -28.02 -2.88 3.77
C ASP A 156 -28.79 -4.08 4.31
N VAL A 157 -28.31 -4.70 5.39
CA VAL A 157 -28.92 -5.92 5.93
C VAL A 157 -30.28 -5.67 6.61
N LEU A 158 -30.54 -4.45 7.06
CA LEU A 158 -31.78 -4.07 7.75
C LEU A 158 -32.84 -3.59 6.75
N THR A 159 -32.47 -2.70 5.82
CA THR A 159 -33.43 -2.10 4.88
C THR A 159 -33.54 -2.88 3.57
N GLY A 160 -32.51 -3.64 3.19
CA GLY A 160 -32.39 -4.29 1.89
C GLY A 160 -32.03 -3.34 0.75
N GLU A 161 -31.74 -2.07 1.05
CA GLU A 161 -31.35 -1.05 0.09
C GLU A 161 -29.99 -1.39 -0.55
N ILE A 162 -29.90 -1.23 -1.87
CA ILE A 162 -28.65 -1.41 -2.62
C ILE A 162 -27.82 -0.14 -2.42
N LYS A 163 -26.66 -0.27 -1.78
CA LYS A 163 -25.71 0.82 -1.54
C LYS A 163 -24.82 1.05 -2.76
N ALA A 164 -24.30 -0.04 -3.33
CA ALA A 164 -23.41 0.01 -4.48
C ALA A 164 -23.48 -1.29 -5.29
N THR A 165 -23.08 -1.21 -6.55
CA THR A 165 -22.73 -2.39 -7.36
C THR A 165 -21.20 -2.42 -7.44
N VAL A 166 -20.60 -3.58 -7.21
CA VAL A 166 -19.14 -3.76 -7.15
C VAL A 166 -18.72 -4.81 -8.16
N GLU A 167 -17.57 -4.61 -8.80
CA GLU A 167 -17.03 -5.54 -9.81
C GLU A 167 -16.37 -6.77 -9.15
N HIS A 168 -15.95 -6.65 -7.89
CA HIS A 168 -15.18 -7.65 -7.15
C HIS A 168 -15.53 -7.61 -5.66
N VAL A 169 -15.57 -8.79 -5.03
CA VAL A 169 -15.58 -8.93 -3.58
C VAL A 169 -14.67 -10.07 -3.12
N PRO A 170 -13.69 -9.80 -2.23
CA PRO A 170 -12.96 -10.85 -1.53
C PRO A 170 -13.79 -11.35 -0.33
N ILE A 171 -14.04 -12.65 -0.29
CA ILE A 171 -14.66 -13.35 0.83
C ILE A 171 -13.53 -13.95 1.67
N PHE A 172 -13.46 -13.54 2.94
CA PHE A 172 -12.55 -14.09 3.94
C PHE A 172 -13.28 -15.11 4.82
N PRO A 173 -12.57 -16.05 5.46
CA PRO A 173 -13.20 -17.05 6.33
C PRO A 173 -14.06 -16.44 7.44
N ALA A 174 -15.19 -17.08 7.76
CA ALA A 174 -16.16 -16.57 8.73
C ALA A 174 -15.63 -16.52 10.17
N THR A 175 -14.72 -17.44 10.49
CA THR A 175 -14.05 -17.50 11.79
C THR A 175 -12.57 -17.21 11.61
N HIS A 176 -12.03 -16.32 12.43
CA HIS A 176 -10.60 -15.97 12.42
C HIS A 176 -9.69 -17.10 12.99
N PHE A 177 -10.25 -18.23 13.45
CA PHE A 177 -9.68 -18.92 14.61
C PHE A 177 -9.08 -20.32 14.42
N VAL A 178 -9.53 -21.15 13.47
CA VAL A 178 -9.06 -22.56 13.47
C VAL A 178 -7.59 -22.69 13.03
N ALA A 179 -7.12 -21.83 12.12
CA ALA A 179 -5.70 -21.79 11.72
C ALA A 179 -4.81 -20.94 12.67
N ASN A 180 -5.42 -20.10 13.51
CA ASN A 180 -4.72 -18.99 14.15
C ASN A 180 -4.33 -19.28 15.60
N GLU A 181 -5.05 -20.13 16.34
CA GLU A 181 -4.68 -20.45 17.74
C GLU A 181 -3.34 -21.17 17.86
N ASP A 182 -3.07 -22.16 17.01
CA ASP A 182 -1.77 -22.85 16.96
C ASP A 182 -0.65 -21.92 16.50
N GLN A 183 -0.94 -21.01 15.56
CA GLN A 183 0.00 -20.00 15.08
C GLN A 183 0.34 -19.00 16.19
N ILE A 184 -0.67 -18.42 16.85
CA ILE A 184 -0.53 -17.48 17.97
C ILE A 184 0.20 -18.16 19.13
N SER A 185 -0.15 -19.39 19.48
CA SER A 185 0.49 -20.12 20.57
C SER A 185 1.99 -20.32 20.31
N ARG A 186 2.36 -20.70 19.08
CA ARG A 186 3.77 -20.80 18.66
C ARG A 186 4.47 -19.44 18.67
N ALA A 187 3.84 -18.42 18.12
CA ALA A 187 4.39 -17.07 18.07
C ALA A 187 4.60 -16.49 19.48
N VAL A 188 3.65 -16.65 20.39
CA VAL A 188 3.77 -16.21 21.78
C VAL A 188 4.93 -16.91 22.49
N ALA A 189 5.14 -18.21 22.24
CA ALA A 189 6.28 -18.92 22.80
C ALA A 189 7.61 -18.31 22.34
N THR A 190 7.79 -18.07 21.03
CA THR A 190 9.02 -17.49 20.49
C THR A 190 9.21 -16.01 20.85
N ILE A 191 8.11 -15.25 21.03
CA ILE A 191 8.16 -13.87 21.55
C ILE A 191 8.66 -13.86 22.99
N LYS A 192 8.18 -14.77 23.84
CA LYS A 192 8.62 -14.89 25.24
C LYS A 192 10.10 -15.25 25.35
N GLU A 193 10.58 -16.14 24.48
CA GLU A 193 12.00 -16.50 24.40
C GLU A 193 12.86 -15.28 24.04
N GLU A 194 12.52 -14.56 22.97
CA GLU A 194 13.24 -13.35 22.55
C GLU A 194 13.19 -12.24 23.63
N LEU A 195 12.02 -12.07 24.28
CA LEU A 195 11.87 -11.12 25.38
C LEU A 195 12.81 -11.46 26.54
N ALA A 196 12.89 -12.72 26.94
CA ALA A 196 13.77 -13.14 28.04
C ALA A 196 15.25 -12.86 27.72
N GLU A 197 15.69 -13.16 26.50
CA GLU A 197 17.05 -12.86 26.04
C GLU A 197 17.33 -11.35 26.03
N ARG A 198 16.42 -10.56 25.45
CA ARG A 198 16.57 -9.11 25.35
C ARG A 198 16.54 -8.41 26.71
N LEU A 199 15.69 -8.85 27.63
CA LEU A 199 15.65 -8.31 28.99
C LEU A 199 16.94 -8.59 29.76
N LYS A 200 17.53 -9.78 29.57
CA LYS A 200 18.83 -10.09 30.16
C LYS A 200 19.91 -9.15 29.63
N GLU A 201 20.00 -8.96 28.32
CA GLU A 201 20.96 -8.04 27.69
C GLU A 201 20.81 -6.61 28.22
N LEU A 202 19.58 -6.07 28.27
CA LEU A 202 19.33 -4.72 28.77
C LEU A 202 19.69 -4.57 30.25
N ARG A 203 19.35 -5.55 31.09
CA ARG A 203 19.67 -5.55 32.52
C ARG A 203 21.17 -5.65 32.77
N ASP A 204 21.88 -6.52 32.03
CA ASP A 204 23.34 -6.65 32.10
C ASP A 204 24.05 -5.34 31.68
N ASN A 205 23.47 -4.62 30.72
CA ASN A 205 23.94 -3.30 30.26
C ASN A 205 23.46 -2.11 31.13
N HIS A 206 22.82 -2.36 32.27
CA HIS A 206 22.27 -1.33 33.18
C HIS A 206 21.19 -0.43 32.56
N GLN A 207 20.54 -0.87 31.48
CA GLN A 207 19.43 -0.19 30.80
C GLN A 207 18.09 -0.59 31.44
N LEU A 208 17.93 -0.25 32.72
CA LEU A 208 16.81 -0.74 33.55
C LEU A 208 15.45 -0.17 33.12
N LEU A 209 15.41 1.10 32.68
CA LEU A 209 14.17 1.75 32.24
C LEU A 209 13.66 1.13 30.92
N GLU A 210 14.57 0.90 29.98
CA GLU A 210 14.28 0.25 28.71
C GLU A 210 13.81 -1.19 28.93
N ALA A 211 14.44 -1.93 29.85
CA ALA A 211 14.02 -3.28 30.21
C ALA A 211 12.61 -3.29 30.80
N GLN A 212 12.31 -2.40 31.76
CA GLN A 212 10.99 -2.29 32.37
C GLN A 212 9.91 -1.94 31.34
N ARG A 213 10.19 -0.99 30.45
CA ARG A 213 9.29 -0.57 29.37
C ARG A 213 8.98 -1.72 28.42
N LEU A 214 10.02 -2.43 27.98
CA LEU A 214 9.88 -3.56 27.05
C LEU A 214 9.08 -4.70 27.68
N GLU A 215 9.37 -5.05 28.94
CA GLU A 215 8.69 -6.11 29.68
C GLU A 215 7.20 -5.82 29.84
N GLN A 216 6.84 -4.61 30.28
CA GLN A 216 5.44 -4.22 30.48
C GLN A 216 4.65 -4.28 29.17
N ARG A 217 5.17 -3.65 28.11
CA ARG A 217 4.48 -3.59 26.82
C ARG A 217 4.36 -4.96 26.17
N THR A 218 5.44 -5.74 26.13
CA THR A 218 5.42 -7.04 25.46
C THR A 218 4.51 -8.03 26.18
N ASN A 219 4.47 -8.02 27.52
CA ASN A 219 3.55 -8.88 28.26
C ASN A 219 2.09 -8.50 28.05
N TYR A 220 1.78 -7.21 28.01
CA TYR A 220 0.42 -6.75 27.67
C TYR A 220 0.02 -7.18 26.26
N ASP A 221 0.90 -7.01 25.27
CA ASP A 221 0.63 -7.44 23.89
C ASP A 221 0.44 -8.98 23.82
N ILE A 222 1.20 -9.77 24.59
CA ILE A 222 1.02 -11.23 24.70
C ILE A 222 -0.33 -11.60 25.32
N GLU A 223 -0.76 -10.93 26.38
CA GLU A 223 -2.07 -11.17 27.01
C GLU A 223 -3.20 -10.89 26.02
N MET A 224 -3.14 -9.77 25.31
CA MET A 224 -4.09 -9.42 24.26
C MET A 224 -4.11 -10.45 23.12
N LEU A 225 -2.94 -10.94 22.68
CA LEU A 225 -2.87 -11.99 21.67
C LEU A 225 -3.51 -13.31 22.13
N LEU A 226 -3.33 -13.71 23.38
CA LEU A 226 -3.90 -14.95 23.92
C LEU A 226 -5.40 -14.85 24.18
N GLU A 227 -5.90 -13.68 24.61
CA GLU A 227 -7.32 -13.48 24.94
C GLU A 227 -8.18 -13.12 23.72
N MET A 228 -7.67 -12.23 22.86
CA MET A 228 -8.43 -11.63 21.77
C MET A 228 -7.98 -12.11 20.38
N GLY A 229 -6.83 -12.78 20.28
CA GLY A 229 -6.21 -13.14 19.00
C GLY A 229 -5.57 -11.97 18.25
N TYR A 230 -5.56 -10.77 18.84
CA TYR A 230 -5.04 -9.54 18.23
C TYR A 230 -4.52 -8.56 19.28
N CYS A 231 -3.52 -7.75 18.92
CA CYS A 231 -3.02 -6.64 19.72
C CYS A 231 -2.70 -5.42 18.83
N ASN A 232 -2.69 -4.22 19.43
CA ASN A 232 -2.35 -3.00 18.69
C ASN A 232 -0.87 -3.01 18.30
N GLY A 233 -0.60 -2.91 16.99
CA GLY A 233 0.77 -3.00 16.47
C GLY A 233 1.23 -4.45 16.28
N ILE A 234 0.31 -5.41 16.10
CA ILE A 234 0.59 -6.82 15.84
C ILE A 234 1.62 -7.04 14.72
N GLU A 235 1.71 -6.13 13.75
CA GLU A 235 2.68 -6.20 12.65
C GLU A 235 4.14 -6.24 13.13
N ASN A 236 4.44 -5.71 14.32
CA ASN A 236 5.77 -5.77 14.92
C ASN A 236 6.17 -7.19 15.34
N TYR A 237 5.20 -8.10 15.43
CA TYR A 237 5.38 -9.52 15.71
C TYR A 237 5.27 -10.40 14.45
N SER A 238 5.14 -9.80 13.25
CA SER A 238 4.89 -10.54 12.00
C SER A 238 5.85 -11.69 11.75
N ARG A 239 7.16 -11.53 11.99
CA ARG A 239 8.12 -12.63 11.85
C ARG A 239 7.76 -13.86 12.70
N HIS A 240 7.36 -13.63 13.95
CA HIS A 240 6.97 -14.69 14.88
C HIS A 240 5.66 -15.34 14.44
N MET A 241 4.70 -14.52 13.99
CA MET A 241 3.43 -15.02 13.44
C MET A 241 3.66 -15.90 12.22
N ASP A 242 4.47 -15.44 11.26
CA ASP A 242 4.77 -16.17 10.03
C ASP A 242 5.68 -17.40 10.25
N GLY A 243 6.30 -17.54 11.42
CA GLY A 243 7.33 -18.56 11.66
C GLY A 243 8.59 -18.37 10.81
N ARG A 244 8.85 -17.15 10.35
CA ARG A 244 10.03 -16.80 9.54
C ARG A 244 11.30 -16.83 10.38
N ARG A 245 12.44 -17.09 9.73
CA ARG A 245 13.76 -17.00 10.37
C ARG A 245 14.15 -15.52 10.59
N PRO A 246 14.96 -15.20 11.61
CA PRO A 246 15.53 -13.86 11.77
C PRO A 246 16.22 -13.36 10.48
N GLY A 247 15.93 -12.13 10.07
CA GLY A 247 16.46 -11.52 8.85
C GLY A 247 15.78 -11.96 7.54
N GLN A 248 14.95 -13.01 7.55
CA GLN A 248 14.23 -13.46 6.36
C GLN A 248 13.28 -12.37 5.86
N PRO A 249 13.31 -12.01 4.55
CA PRO A 249 12.44 -10.97 4.03
C PRO A 249 10.96 -11.35 4.19
N PRO A 250 10.06 -10.36 4.34
CA PRO A 250 8.63 -10.62 4.28
C PRO A 250 8.20 -10.96 2.85
N TYR A 251 7.02 -11.56 2.74
CA TYR A 251 6.30 -11.62 1.47
C TYR A 251 5.77 -10.24 1.11
N THR A 252 5.62 -9.97 -0.18
CA THR A 252 5.27 -8.67 -0.76
C THR A 252 4.40 -8.87 -1.98
N LEU A 253 3.91 -7.79 -2.59
CA LEU A 253 3.14 -7.91 -3.83
C LEU A 253 3.96 -8.61 -4.93
N LEU A 254 5.28 -8.38 -4.96
CA LEU A 254 6.17 -8.99 -5.95
C LEU A 254 6.16 -10.52 -5.89
N ASP A 255 5.89 -11.10 -4.72
CA ASP A 255 5.82 -12.55 -4.54
C ASP A 255 4.50 -13.16 -5.07
N PHE A 256 3.47 -12.33 -5.35
CA PHE A 256 2.23 -12.75 -6.01
C PHE A 256 2.40 -12.87 -7.54
N PHE A 257 3.40 -12.21 -8.11
CA PHE A 257 3.64 -12.24 -9.55
C PHE A 257 4.27 -13.57 -10.00
N PRO A 258 3.86 -14.12 -11.15
CA PRO A 258 4.58 -15.21 -11.81
C PRO A 258 6.05 -14.86 -12.09
N LYS A 259 6.94 -15.85 -12.13
CA LYS A 259 8.39 -15.65 -12.37
C LYS A 259 8.72 -15.01 -13.72
N ASP A 260 7.83 -15.11 -14.69
CA ASP A 260 7.95 -14.57 -16.05
C ASP A 260 7.32 -13.18 -16.22
N SER A 261 7.00 -12.50 -15.12
CA SER A 261 6.40 -11.16 -15.13
C SER A 261 7.37 -10.09 -15.61
N LEU A 262 6.81 -9.05 -16.25
CA LEU A 262 7.53 -7.85 -16.66
C LEU A 262 7.23 -6.71 -15.68
N PHE A 263 8.29 -6.06 -15.20
CA PHE A 263 8.18 -4.88 -14.37
C PHE A 263 8.50 -3.61 -15.17
N VAL A 264 7.74 -2.55 -14.96
CA VAL A 264 7.97 -1.24 -15.59
C VAL A 264 8.08 -0.20 -14.48
N VAL A 265 9.16 0.57 -14.49
CA VAL A 265 9.41 1.63 -13.52
C VAL A 265 9.28 2.96 -14.24
N ASP A 266 8.16 3.65 -13.97
CA ASP A 266 7.93 5.01 -14.43
C ASP A 266 8.77 6.01 -13.63
N GLU A 267 9.23 7.07 -14.29
CA GLU A 267 10.16 8.07 -13.77
C GLU A 267 11.30 7.46 -12.94
N SER A 268 11.99 6.48 -13.54
CA SER A 268 12.94 5.59 -12.85
C SER A 268 14.00 6.32 -12.02
N HIS A 269 14.42 7.50 -12.48
CA HIS A 269 15.45 8.31 -11.82
C HIS A 269 15.05 8.76 -10.40
N ILE A 270 13.74 8.93 -10.16
CA ILE A 270 13.18 9.19 -8.82
C ILE A 270 12.76 7.87 -8.17
N THR A 271 12.02 7.03 -8.88
CA THR A 271 11.38 5.84 -8.31
C THR A 271 12.41 4.84 -7.78
N MET A 272 13.52 4.61 -8.50
CA MET A 272 14.60 3.71 -8.03
C MET A 272 15.31 4.25 -6.78
N SER A 273 15.48 5.57 -6.69
CA SER A 273 16.03 6.23 -5.50
C SER A 273 15.10 6.07 -4.30
N GLN A 274 13.79 6.18 -4.51
CA GLN A 274 12.77 5.97 -3.48
C GLN A 274 12.76 4.51 -3.00
N ILE A 275 12.74 3.55 -3.91
CA ILE A 275 12.81 2.09 -3.63
C ILE A 275 13.98 1.78 -2.69
N ARG A 276 15.17 2.33 -2.97
CA ARG A 276 16.36 2.16 -2.12
C ARG A 276 16.23 2.82 -0.75
N GLY A 277 15.53 3.94 -0.67
CA GLY A 277 15.36 4.72 0.56
C GLY A 277 14.42 4.08 1.59
N MET A 278 13.40 3.32 1.16
CA MET A 278 12.32 2.84 2.03
C MET A 278 12.83 2.00 3.21
N TYR A 279 13.70 1.02 2.96
CA TYR A 279 14.27 0.16 4.02
C TYR A 279 15.10 0.94 5.03
N ASN A 280 15.95 1.85 4.56
CA ASN A 280 16.85 2.61 5.44
C ASN A 280 16.08 3.53 6.37
N GLY A 281 15.02 4.17 5.88
CA GLY A 281 14.13 4.99 6.69
C GLY A 281 13.34 4.18 7.73
N ASP A 282 12.78 3.03 7.34
CA ASP A 282 12.05 2.15 8.26
C ASP A 282 12.95 1.60 9.37
N ARG A 283 14.14 1.12 8.99
CA ARG A 283 15.14 0.59 9.91
C ARG A 283 15.60 1.63 10.92
N ALA A 284 15.98 2.83 10.48
CA ALA A 284 16.47 3.89 11.37
C ALA A 284 15.42 4.25 12.44
N ARG A 285 14.14 4.33 12.06
CA ARG A 285 13.03 4.58 13.00
C ARG A 285 12.88 3.46 14.02
N LYS A 286 12.93 2.20 13.58
CA LYS A 286 12.75 1.04 14.46
C LYS A 286 13.94 0.75 15.36
N GLU A 287 15.15 1.00 14.89
CA GLU A 287 16.36 0.88 15.71
C GLU A 287 16.27 1.80 16.94
N GLN A 288 15.72 3.01 16.80
CA GLN A 288 15.46 3.89 17.95
C GLN A 288 14.43 3.28 18.91
N LEU A 289 13.31 2.76 18.41
CA LEU A 289 12.31 2.11 19.27
C LEU A 289 12.91 0.93 20.05
N ILE A 290 13.75 0.12 19.42
CA ILE A 290 14.39 -1.06 20.03
C ILE A 290 15.48 -0.66 21.02
N GLN A 291 16.29 0.35 20.68
CA GLN A 291 17.34 0.88 21.54
C GLN A 291 16.76 1.38 22.86
N TYR A 292 15.59 2.02 22.82
CA TYR A 292 14.90 2.57 23.97
C TYR A 292 13.81 1.64 24.54
N GLY A 293 13.81 0.34 24.20
CA GLY A 293 12.94 -0.65 24.83
C GLY A 293 11.44 -0.50 24.56
N PHE A 294 11.04 0.13 23.46
CA PHE A 294 9.63 0.18 23.02
C PHE A 294 9.22 -1.06 22.23
N ARG A 295 10.15 -1.71 21.52
CA ARG A 295 9.89 -2.90 20.70
C ARG A 295 11.04 -3.92 20.80
N LEU A 296 10.74 -5.19 20.51
CA LEU A 296 11.73 -6.26 20.41
C LEU A 296 12.58 -6.13 19.14
N PRO A 297 13.80 -6.70 19.11
CA PRO A 297 14.66 -6.72 17.92
C PRO A 297 13.96 -7.27 16.67
N SER A 298 13.10 -8.29 16.82
CA SER A 298 12.26 -8.85 15.76
C SER A 298 11.37 -7.86 15.02
N ALA A 299 11.07 -6.70 15.60
CA ALA A 299 10.32 -5.65 14.91
C ALA A 299 11.03 -5.15 13.65
N LEU A 300 12.36 -5.31 13.54
CA LEU A 300 13.12 -5.02 12.32
C LEU A 300 12.83 -5.98 11.16
N ASP A 301 12.31 -7.18 11.45
CA ASP A 301 11.98 -8.18 10.43
C ASP A 301 10.59 -7.96 9.81
N ASN A 302 9.78 -7.08 10.42
CA ASN A 302 8.70 -6.38 9.74
C ASN A 302 9.32 -5.19 9.02
N ARG A 303 9.41 -5.17 7.70
CA ARG A 303 10.11 -4.11 6.96
C ARG A 303 9.76 -4.15 5.48
N PRO A 304 9.96 -3.07 4.72
CA PRO A 304 10.00 -3.21 3.27
C PRO A 304 11.23 -4.04 2.84
N LEU A 305 11.22 -4.49 1.58
CA LEU A 305 12.37 -5.17 0.99
C LEU A 305 13.61 -4.26 0.98
N ARG A 306 14.77 -4.88 1.17
CA ARG A 306 16.06 -4.28 0.82
C ARG A 306 16.18 -4.16 -0.70
N PHE A 307 17.08 -3.30 -1.16
CA PHE A 307 17.27 -3.08 -2.58
C PHE A 307 17.68 -4.38 -3.31
N GLU A 308 18.57 -5.16 -2.70
CA GLU A 308 19.05 -6.42 -3.25
C GLU A 308 17.93 -7.48 -3.30
N GLU A 309 17.05 -7.48 -2.30
CA GLU A 309 15.89 -8.39 -2.25
C GLU A 309 14.81 -8.02 -3.29
N PHE A 310 14.73 -6.74 -3.66
CA PHE A 310 13.91 -6.28 -4.78
C PHE A 310 14.50 -6.75 -6.12
N GLU A 311 15.81 -6.58 -6.32
CA GLU A 311 16.50 -7.04 -7.54
C GLU A 311 16.32 -8.55 -7.76
N GLU A 312 16.37 -9.35 -6.70
CA GLU A 312 16.15 -10.81 -6.77
C GLU A 312 14.74 -11.20 -7.25
N ARG A 313 13.73 -10.36 -6.97
CA ARG A 313 12.32 -10.61 -7.31
C ARG A 313 11.91 -10.04 -8.67
N VAL A 314 12.76 -9.20 -9.26
CA VAL A 314 12.46 -8.45 -10.47
C VAL A 314 13.44 -8.86 -11.58
N PRO A 315 13.24 -10.03 -12.21
CA PRO A 315 14.19 -10.58 -13.18
C PRO A 315 14.18 -9.83 -14.52
N GLN A 316 13.05 -9.19 -14.88
CA GLN A 316 12.92 -8.42 -16.12
C GLN A 316 12.25 -7.07 -15.83
N ILE A 317 12.92 -5.99 -16.20
CA ILE A 317 12.50 -4.63 -15.86
C ILE A 317 12.77 -3.66 -17.01
N ILE A 318 11.83 -2.73 -17.24
CA ILE A 318 11.96 -1.60 -18.14
C ILE A 318 11.98 -0.32 -17.31
N TYR A 319 13.05 0.46 -17.44
CA TYR A 319 13.16 1.79 -16.84
C TYR A 319 12.66 2.84 -17.84
N ILE A 320 11.63 3.58 -17.46
CA ILE A 320 11.10 4.69 -18.26
C ILE A 320 11.48 5.99 -17.56
N SER A 321 12.24 6.84 -18.26
CA SER A 321 12.65 8.15 -17.75
C SER A 321 13.18 9.00 -18.90
N ALA A 322 12.83 10.30 -18.90
CA ALA A 322 13.46 11.28 -19.78
C ALA A 322 14.93 11.55 -19.39
N THR A 323 15.28 11.31 -18.12
CA THR A 323 16.62 11.53 -17.56
C THR A 323 17.05 10.32 -16.71
N PRO A 324 17.41 9.17 -17.32
CA PRO A 324 17.77 7.96 -16.57
C PRO A 324 18.89 8.20 -15.55
N GLY A 325 18.74 7.64 -14.35
CA GLY A 325 19.71 7.77 -13.28
C GLY A 325 20.96 6.87 -13.46
N PRO A 326 21.97 7.03 -12.58
CA PRO A 326 23.21 6.25 -12.67
C PRO A 326 23.01 4.74 -12.57
N TYR A 327 22.02 4.29 -11.78
CA TYR A 327 21.75 2.86 -11.59
C TYR A 327 21.18 2.24 -12.87
N GLU A 328 20.24 2.92 -13.51
CA GLU A 328 19.61 2.45 -14.74
C GLU A 328 20.64 2.40 -15.87
N LEU A 329 21.47 3.44 -15.99
CA LEU A 329 22.55 3.50 -16.98
C LEU A 329 23.62 2.42 -16.77
N SER A 330 23.93 2.04 -15.52
CA SER A 330 24.90 0.98 -15.26
C SER A 330 24.38 -0.43 -15.57
N HIS A 331 23.05 -0.62 -15.57
CA HIS A 331 22.39 -1.91 -15.83
C HIS A 331 21.81 -2.03 -17.24
N THR A 332 21.79 -0.93 -17.99
CA THR A 332 21.21 -0.86 -19.33
C THR A 332 22.29 -0.55 -20.36
N PRO A 333 22.91 -1.57 -21.00
CA PRO A 333 24.00 -1.35 -21.95
C PRO A 333 23.56 -0.62 -23.23
N THR A 334 22.27 -0.67 -23.56
CA THR A 334 21.71 0.02 -24.74
C THR A 334 20.39 0.65 -24.36
N VAL A 335 20.34 1.98 -24.42
CA VAL A 335 19.14 2.76 -24.17
C VAL A 335 18.30 2.81 -25.45
N THR A 336 16.99 2.61 -25.32
CA THR A 336 16.05 2.83 -26.42
C THR A 336 15.50 4.25 -26.32
N GLU A 337 15.90 5.11 -27.26
CA GLU A 337 15.47 6.51 -27.27
C GLU A 337 14.13 6.69 -27.98
N GLN A 338 13.20 7.42 -27.35
CA GLN A 338 11.93 7.82 -27.94
C GLN A 338 11.74 9.34 -27.82
N ILE A 339 12.42 10.10 -28.69
CA ILE A 339 12.42 11.57 -28.67
C ILE A 339 11.40 12.19 -29.64
N ILE A 340 10.91 11.43 -30.62
CA ILE A 340 9.98 11.94 -31.63
C ILE A 340 8.57 11.96 -31.04
N ARG A 341 8.00 13.16 -30.86
CA ARG A 341 6.62 13.34 -30.40
C ARG A 341 5.64 13.14 -31.56
N PRO A 342 4.55 12.37 -31.41
CA PRO A 342 3.56 12.16 -32.48
C PRO A 342 2.94 13.46 -33.03
N THR A 343 2.84 14.49 -32.19
CA THR A 343 2.31 15.81 -32.55
C THR A 343 3.31 16.70 -33.30
N GLY A 344 4.58 16.29 -33.40
CA GLY A 344 5.66 17.08 -33.99
C GLY A 344 6.17 18.23 -33.10
N LEU A 345 5.76 18.28 -31.81
CA LEU A 345 6.25 19.28 -30.87
C LEU A 345 7.77 19.16 -30.66
N LEU A 346 8.46 20.29 -30.78
CA LEU A 346 9.91 20.39 -30.61
C LEU A 346 10.28 20.70 -29.16
N ASP A 347 11.51 20.37 -28.78
CA ASP A 347 12.08 20.84 -27.52
C ASP A 347 12.21 22.37 -27.54
N PRO A 348 11.96 23.04 -26.41
CA PRO A 348 12.00 24.50 -26.35
C PRO A 348 13.44 25.02 -26.45
N PRO A 349 13.67 26.19 -27.08
CA PRO A 349 14.96 26.85 -27.05
C PRO A 349 15.32 27.29 -25.62
N VAL A 350 16.61 27.22 -25.28
CA VAL A 350 17.14 27.64 -23.97
C VAL A 350 18.01 28.87 -24.13
N GLU A 351 17.71 29.91 -23.34
CA GLU A 351 18.48 31.15 -23.27
C GLU A 351 19.05 31.35 -21.86
N VAL A 352 20.31 31.80 -21.79
CA VAL A 352 20.97 32.12 -20.52
C VAL A 352 21.16 33.63 -20.44
N ARG A 353 20.56 34.26 -19.43
CA ARG A 353 20.61 35.72 -19.21
C ARG A 353 21.32 36.07 -17.89
N PRO A 354 21.96 37.25 -17.75
CA PRO A 354 22.62 37.67 -16.52
C PRO A 354 21.64 37.87 -15.35
N ILE A 355 22.11 37.67 -14.12
CA ILE A 355 21.32 37.91 -12.89
C ILE A 355 20.94 39.41 -12.74
N LYS A 356 21.81 40.32 -13.20
CA LYS A 356 21.60 41.76 -13.07
C LYS A 356 20.39 42.18 -13.92
N GLY A 357 19.33 42.66 -13.27
CA GLY A 357 18.09 43.07 -13.93
C GLY A 357 17.14 41.91 -14.27
N GLN A 358 17.37 40.72 -13.71
CA GLN A 358 16.59 39.51 -14.04
C GLN A 358 15.08 39.66 -13.82
N ILE A 359 14.65 40.43 -12.82
CA ILE A 359 13.22 40.56 -12.48
C ILE A 359 12.50 41.45 -13.50
N ASP A 360 13.11 42.58 -13.89
CA ASP A 360 12.56 43.47 -14.90
C ASP A 360 12.50 42.78 -16.27
N ASP A 361 13.54 42.00 -16.60
CA ASP A 361 13.59 41.16 -17.80
C ASP A 361 12.48 40.09 -17.79
N LEU A 362 12.33 39.38 -16.66
CA LEU A 362 11.28 38.38 -16.48
C LEU A 362 9.87 38.98 -16.60
N ILE A 363 9.60 40.14 -15.99
CA ILE A 363 8.31 40.83 -16.11
C ILE A 363 8.03 41.19 -17.57
N SER A 364 9.04 41.67 -18.29
CA SER A 364 8.91 41.99 -19.71
C SER A 364 8.55 40.75 -20.53
N GLU A 365 9.22 39.62 -20.29
CA GLU A 365 8.90 38.33 -20.94
C GLU A 365 7.50 37.82 -20.57
N ILE A 366 7.08 37.93 -19.31
CA ILE A 366 5.73 37.54 -18.87
C ILE A 366 4.67 38.35 -19.63
N ASN A 367 4.83 39.67 -19.72
CA ASN A 367 3.87 40.52 -20.42
C ASN A 367 3.74 40.14 -21.91
N LEU A 368 4.86 39.82 -22.58
CA LEU A 368 4.85 39.31 -23.95
C LEU A 368 4.08 37.99 -24.10
N ARG A 369 4.15 37.09 -23.10
CA ARG A 369 3.37 35.84 -23.10
C ARG A 369 1.88 36.09 -22.81
N VAL A 370 1.56 37.03 -21.92
CA VAL A 370 0.18 37.41 -21.60
C VAL A 370 -0.53 37.99 -22.82
N GLU A 371 0.13 38.83 -23.62
CA GLU A 371 -0.41 39.36 -24.88
C GLU A 371 -0.81 38.27 -25.88
N ARG A 372 -0.15 37.10 -25.81
CA ARG A 372 -0.39 35.93 -26.67
C ARG A 372 -1.30 34.88 -26.02
N ASN A 373 -1.84 35.17 -24.83
CA ASN A 373 -2.60 34.23 -24.00
C ASN A 373 -1.81 32.93 -23.68
N GLU A 374 -0.50 33.02 -23.56
CA GLU A 374 0.39 31.94 -23.12
C GLU A 374 0.54 31.98 -21.59
N ARG A 375 1.21 30.98 -20.99
CA ARG A 375 1.46 30.89 -19.53
C ARG A 375 2.95 30.75 -19.26
N VAL A 376 3.37 31.13 -18.06
CA VAL A 376 4.78 31.10 -17.64
C VAL A 376 4.90 30.30 -16.34
N PHE A 377 5.90 29.43 -16.27
CA PHE A 377 6.31 28.75 -15.05
C PHE A 377 7.65 29.31 -14.60
N ILE A 378 7.77 29.59 -13.29
CA ILE A 378 8.97 30.14 -12.68
C ILE A 378 9.35 29.25 -11.52
N THR A 379 10.60 28.82 -11.48
CA THR A 379 11.16 28.01 -10.39
C THR A 379 12.15 28.85 -9.60
N THR A 380 11.99 28.90 -8.27
CA THR A 380 12.96 29.52 -7.36
C THR A 380 13.60 28.46 -6.45
N LEU A 381 14.64 28.85 -5.71
CA LEU A 381 15.38 27.92 -4.84
C LEU A 381 14.76 27.74 -3.44
N THR A 382 13.94 28.68 -2.96
CA THR A 382 13.41 28.63 -1.60
C THR A 382 11.95 29.05 -1.55
N LYS A 383 11.18 28.53 -0.58
CA LYS A 383 9.77 28.92 -0.36
C LYS A 383 9.63 30.44 -0.24
N LYS A 384 10.49 31.06 0.58
CA LYS A 384 10.51 32.51 0.77
C LYS A 384 10.76 33.29 -0.52
N MET A 385 11.69 32.84 -1.37
CA MET A 385 11.91 33.50 -2.67
C MET A 385 10.68 33.39 -3.60
N SER A 386 9.98 32.26 -3.59
CA SER A 386 8.74 32.10 -4.35
C SER A 386 7.63 33.01 -3.82
N GLU A 387 7.51 33.12 -2.49
CA GLU A 387 6.56 34.03 -1.82
C GLU A 387 6.87 35.49 -2.17
N ASP A 388 8.09 35.96 -1.89
CA ASP A 388 8.54 37.33 -2.15
C ASP A 388 8.36 37.71 -3.64
N LEU A 389 8.66 36.78 -4.57
CA LEU A 389 8.48 37.01 -6.00
C LEU A 389 7.00 37.07 -6.39
N THR A 390 6.17 36.24 -5.79
CA THR A 390 4.73 36.20 -6.08
C THR A 390 4.06 37.49 -5.63
N ASP A 391 4.33 37.93 -4.40
CA ASP A 391 3.82 39.19 -3.86
C ASP A 391 4.23 40.37 -4.76
N TYR A 392 5.50 40.42 -5.17
CA TYR A 392 5.98 41.45 -6.08
C TYR A 392 5.27 41.44 -7.44
N LEU A 393 5.05 40.26 -8.02
CA LEU A 393 4.33 40.11 -9.29
C LEU A 393 2.86 40.53 -9.17
N GLU A 394 2.20 40.23 -8.05
CA GLU A 394 0.84 40.69 -7.77
C GLU A 394 0.77 42.22 -7.63
N GLU A 395 1.73 42.84 -6.94
CA GLU A 395 1.81 44.30 -6.77
C GLU A 395 1.91 45.04 -8.12
N VAL A 396 2.64 44.49 -9.08
CA VAL A 396 2.75 45.05 -10.44
C VAL A 396 1.58 44.66 -11.36
N GLY A 397 0.57 43.95 -10.83
CA GLY A 397 -0.69 43.65 -11.52
C GLY A 397 -0.69 42.36 -12.35
N ILE A 398 0.30 41.48 -12.17
CA ILE A 398 0.37 40.19 -12.88
C ILE A 398 -0.46 39.15 -12.10
N LYS A 399 -1.29 38.39 -12.83
CA LYS A 399 -2.03 37.26 -12.25
C LYS A 399 -1.08 36.09 -12.04
N VAL A 400 -0.74 35.81 -10.79
CA VAL A 400 0.20 34.75 -10.41
C VAL A 400 -0.37 33.93 -9.25
N LYS A 401 0.11 32.70 -9.09
CA LYS A 401 -0.05 31.91 -7.87
C LYS A 401 1.26 31.17 -7.61
N TYR A 402 1.67 31.13 -6.36
CA TYR A 402 2.80 30.29 -5.96
C TYR A 402 2.32 28.86 -5.66
N LEU A 403 3.20 27.90 -5.90
CA LEU A 403 2.97 26.49 -5.59
C LEU A 403 4.09 26.02 -4.64
N HIS A 404 3.73 25.45 -3.49
CA HIS A 404 4.68 24.85 -2.55
C HIS A 404 4.13 23.55 -1.97
N SER A 405 5.02 22.80 -1.30
CA SER A 405 4.77 21.48 -0.74
C SER A 405 3.61 21.37 0.25
N ASP A 406 3.16 22.48 0.84
CA ASP A 406 2.14 22.45 1.91
C ASP A 406 0.74 22.84 1.40
N ILE A 407 0.60 23.08 0.08
CA ILE A 407 -0.70 23.22 -0.56
C ILE A 407 -1.35 21.84 -0.59
N LYS A 408 -2.46 21.68 0.13
CA LYS A 408 -3.31 20.49 -0.01
C LYS A 408 -3.81 20.42 -1.45
N THR A 409 -3.43 19.37 -2.16
CA THR A 409 -4.06 19.00 -3.43
C THR A 409 -5.52 18.67 -3.17
N LEU A 410 -6.41 19.23 -4.00
CA LEU A 410 -7.87 19.06 -3.93
C LEU A 410 -8.30 17.61 -4.07
#